data_AF-A0A2U9IHF1-F1
#
_entry.id   AF-A0A2U9IHF1-F1
#
_cell.length_a   1.000
_cell.length_b   1.000
_cell.length_c   1.000
_cell.angle_alpha   90.00
_cell.angle_beta   90.00
_cell.angle_gamma   90.00
#
_symmetry.space_group_name_H-M   'P 1'
#
loop_
_entity.id
_entity.type
_entity.pdbx_description
1 polymer ?
#
loop_
_entity_poly.entity_id
_entity_poly.type
_entity_poly.pdbx_seq_one_letter_code
_entity_poly.pdbx_strand_id
1 'polypeptide(L)'
;MYMNSINESIGNIRTGLLFLVVGSIVSILSLLGAGVLFAGAFFMKNFMLHFFILRFVIGIISLIFIFYSYINLDKGFKGLLQLSKDFNIGSIGALIILIGGIIFLITSFAEIIIVIGEIILGIGTYLVGSYFNNSNTKIGGILMAIPLIILPLIGFILSYIGLGEIVQANPIQYQPNQVSLHQVGMGILRNNDVYATIFSSSQIPIISAEIQGTTYVAKRIDPQILFPGNNNVMISFDQLIISKSFNIILKLSNGQSLILAVSQ
;
A
#
# COMPACT_ATOMS: atom_id res chain seq x y z
N MET A 1 -12.06 11.73 -16.85
CA MET A 1 -12.33 12.35 -15.53
C MET A 1 -11.61 11.64 -14.37
N TYR A 2 -11.41 10.32 -14.40
CA TYR A 2 -10.75 9.55 -13.32
C TYR A 2 -9.23 9.77 -13.16
N MET A 3 -8.50 10.18 -14.20
CA MET A 3 -7.04 10.30 -14.18
C MET A 3 -6.51 11.38 -13.23
N ASN A 4 -7.32 12.43 -13.00
CA ASN A 4 -6.96 13.50 -12.08
C ASN A 4 -7.12 13.08 -10.62
N SER A 5 -8.06 12.18 -10.28
CA SER A 5 -8.37 11.87 -8.88
C SER A 5 -7.30 11.02 -8.20
N ILE A 6 -6.68 10.04 -8.88
CA ILE A 6 -5.62 9.20 -8.28
C ILE A 6 -4.34 10.01 -8.06
N ASN A 7 -3.88 10.74 -9.07
CA ASN A 7 -2.68 11.57 -8.97
C ASN A 7 -2.84 12.68 -7.92
N GLU A 8 -4.03 13.29 -7.85
CA GLU A 8 -4.37 14.26 -6.80
C GLU A 8 -4.36 13.60 -5.41
N SER A 9 -4.92 12.38 -5.29
CA SER A 9 -4.91 11.62 -4.03
C SER A 9 -3.50 11.31 -3.56
N ILE A 10 -2.64 10.79 -4.44
CA ILE A 10 -1.23 10.55 -4.13
C ILE A 10 -0.51 11.88 -3.82
N GLY A 11 -0.83 12.96 -4.55
CA GLY A 11 -0.33 14.30 -4.30
C GLY A 11 -0.69 14.82 -2.90
N ASN A 12 -1.91 14.56 -2.43
CA ASN A 12 -2.34 14.91 -1.07
C ASN A 12 -1.55 14.12 -0.01
N ILE A 13 -1.33 12.81 -0.22
CA ILE A 13 -0.49 12.00 0.69
C ILE A 13 0.93 12.58 0.73
N ARG A 14 1.52 12.87 -0.43
CA ARG A 14 2.86 13.47 -0.53
C ARG A 14 2.95 14.82 0.19
N THR A 15 1.96 15.67 -0.01
CA THR A 15 1.90 16.98 0.65
C THR A 15 1.85 16.81 2.17
N GLY A 16 1.00 15.90 2.66
CA GLY A 16 0.96 15.55 4.07
C GLY A 16 2.32 15.10 4.61
N LEU A 17 2.97 14.14 3.95
CA LEU A 17 4.29 13.63 4.35
C LEU A 17 5.37 14.73 4.35
N LEU A 18 5.36 15.65 3.38
CA LEU A 18 6.31 16.76 3.33
C LEU A 18 6.20 17.63 4.58
N PHE A 19 4.97 17.96 5.01
CA PHE A 19 4.76 18.72 6.23
C PHE A 19 5.17 17.95 7.49
N LEU A 20 5.06 16.62 7.51
CA LEU A 20 5.63 15.82 8.61
C LEU A 20 7.15 15.88 8.61
N VAL A 21 7.82 15.76 7.46
CA VAL A 21 9.28 15.88 7.36
C VAL A 21 9.74 17.24 7.89
N VAL A 22 9.15 18.33 7.39
CA VAL A 22 9.48 19.69 7.82
C VAL A 22 9.20 19.87 9.31
N GLY A 23 8.02 19.43 9.79
CA GLY A 23 7.64 19.52 11.20
C GLY A 23 8.57 18.75 12.13
N SER A 24 8.96 17.53 11.76
CA SER A 24 9.91 16.71 12.52
C SER A 24 11.30 17.34 12.57
N ILE A 25 11.81 17.90 11.46
CA ILE A 25 13.09 18.61 11.44
C ILE A 25 13.04 19.83 12.36
N VAL A 26 11.99 20.65 12.26
CA VAL A 26 11.81 21.83 13.12
C VAL A 26 11.75 21.43 14.61
N SER A 27 11.03 20.34 14.92
CA SER A 27 10.94 19.81 16.29
C SER A 27 12.30 19.35 16.83
N ILE A 28 13.08 18.61 16.04
CA ILE A 28 14.43 18.16 16.42
C ILE A 28 15.36 19.36 16.63
N LEU A 29 15.36 20.33 15.72
CA LEU A 29 16.17 21.55 15.86
C LEU A 29 15.79 22.37 17.09
N SER A 30 14.48 22.46 17.39
CA SER A 30 13.98 23.09 18.61
C SER A 30 14.48 22.38 19.87
N LEU A 31 14.49 21.04 19.89
CA LEU A 31 15.00 20.25 21.00
C LEU A 31 16.51 20.42 21.20
N LEU A 32 17.29 20.36 20.11
CA LEU A 32 18.75 20.54 20.14
C LEU A 32 19.12 21.97 20.57
N GLY A 33 18.43 22.97 20.01
CA GLY A 33 18.57 24.37 20.40
C GLY A 33 18.23 24.57 21.87
N ALA A 34 17.19 23.90 22.38
CA ALA A 34 16.86 23.95 23.80
C ALA A 34 17.97 23.40 24.68
N GLY A 35 18.64 22.30 24.30
CA GLY A 35 19.76 21.74 25.08
C GLY A 35 20.95 22.69 25.20
N VAL A 36 21.35 23.32 24.09
CA VAL A 36 22.45 24.30 24.06
C VAL A 36 22.10 25.55 24.85
N LEU A 37 20.85 26.00 24.75
CA LEU A 37 20.38 27.20 25.43
C LEU A 37 20.09 26.97 26.91
N PHE A 38 19.68 25.76 27.34
CA PHE A 38 19.53 25.44 28.77
C PHE A 38 20.86 25.55 29.51
N ALA A 39 21.97 25.16 28.88
CA ALA A 39 23.31 25.30 29.42
C ALA A 39 23.74 26.78 29.56
N GLY A 40 23.36 27.64 28.62
CA GLY A 40 23.66 29.08 28.67
C GLY A 40 22.70 29.90 29.55
N ALA A 41 21.44 29.50 29.64
CA ALA A 41 20.38 30.24 30.30
C ALA A 41 20.38 30.10 31.84
N PHE A 42 21.13 29.12 32.38
CA PHE A 42 21.44 29.03 33.81
C PHE A 42 22.11 30.31 34.34
N PHE A 43 22.74 31.10 33.46
CA PHE A 43 23.50 32.31 33.81
C PHE A 43 22.75 33.63 33.58
N MET A 44 21.60 33.65 32.89
CA MET A 44 20.89 34.92 32.56
C MET A 44 19.35 34.79 32.56
N LYS A 45 18.70 35.33 33.60
CA LYS A 45 17.24 35.26 33.82
C LYS A 45 16.39 35.87 32.68
N ASN A 46 16.84 36.95 32.04
CA ASN A 46 16.10 37.62 30.95
C ASN A 46 16.17 36.84 29.62
N PHE A 47 17.19 36.00 29.45
CA PHE A 47 17.35 35.15 28.27
C PHE A 47 16.34 34.00 28.26
N MET A 48 16.02 33.43 29.43
CA MET A 48 15.01 32.39 29.58
C MET A 48 13.64 32.80 29.04
N LEU A 49 13.14 33.99 29.39
CA LEU A 49 11.81 34.45 28.98
C LEU A 49 11.67 34.56 27.46
N HIS A 50 12.64 35.19 26.79
CA HIS A 50 12.64 35.32 25.33
C HIS A 50 12.72 33.96 24.63
N PHE A 51 13.50 33.04 25.20
CA PHE A 51 13.58 31.67 24.70
C PHE A 51 12.25 30.91 24.83
N PHE A 52 11.56 31.03 25.98
CA PHE A 52 10.24 30.42 26.17
C PHE A 52 9.20 30.98 25.19
N ILE A 53 9.19 32.30 24.98
CA ILE A 53 8.28 32.95 24.01
C ILE A 53 8.57 32.44 22.60
N LEU A 54 9.85 32.39 22.19
CA LEU A 54 10.24 31.89 20.87
C LEU A 54 9.82 30.43 20.68
N ARG A 55 10.07 29.56 21.67
CA ARG A 55 9.70 28.15 21.62
C ARG A 55 8.17 27.96 21.57
N PHE A 56 7.42 28.79 22.29
CA PHE A 56 5.96 28.78 22.25
C PHE A 56 5.43 29.14 20.86
N VAL A 57 5.97 30.20 20.24
CA VAL A 57 5.62 30.61 18.88
C VAL A 57 5.94 29.52 17.86
N ILE A 58 7.13 28.92 17.92
CA ILE A 58 7.53 27.80 17.04
C ILE A 58 6.62 26.59 17.27
N GLY A 59 6.23 26.30 18.51
CA GLY A 59 5.30 25.23 18.86
C GLY A 59 3.94 25.40 18.19
N ILE A 60 3.37 26.61 18.21
CA ILE A 60 2.08 26.91 17.55
C ILE A 60 2.19 26.71 16.03
N ILE A 61 3.25 27.22 15.41
CA ILE A 61 3.47 27.08 13.95
C ILE A 61 3.59 25.60 13.58
N SER A 62 4.35 24.83 14.37
CA SER A 62 4.54 23.39 14.16
C SER A 62 3.21 22.64 14.28
N LEU A 63 2.37 23.00 15.25
CA LEU A 63 1.04 22.41 15.42
C LEU A 63 0.17 22.62 14.16
N ILE A 64 0.15 23.84 13.60
CA ILE A 64 -0.61 24.15 12.37
C ILE A 64 -0.17 23.24 11.22
N PHE A 65 1.14 23.06 11.02
CA PHE A 65 1.66 22.18 9.97
C PHE A 65 1.32 20.71 10.21
N ILE A 66 1.37 20.24 11.46
CA ILE A 66 0.99 18.87 11.82
C ILE A 66 -0.49 18.62 11.52
N PHE A 67 -1.39 19.53 11.90
CA PHE A 67 -2.82 19.42 11.58
C PHE A 67 -3.06 19.44 10.07
N TYR A 68 -2.44 20.39 9.37
CA TYR A 68 -2.55 20.47 7.91
C TYR A 68 -2.06 19.19 7.24
N SER A 69 -0.97 18.61 7.74
CA SER A 69 -0.44 17.35 7.23
C SER A 69 -1.45 16.21 7.30
N TYR A 70 -1.99 15.93 8.49
CA TYR A 70 -2.89 14.79 8.69
C TYR A 70 -4.24 14.96 7.98
N ILE A 71 -4.71 16.20 7.79
CA ILE A 71 -5.88 16.47 6.95
C ILE A 71 -5.60 16.08 5.48
N ASN A 72 -4.41 16.37 4.96
CA ASN A 72 -4.05 15.99 3.60
C ASN A 72 -3.83 14.48 3.46
N LEU A 73 -3.26 13.83 4.47
CA LEU A 73 -3.15 12.37 4.50
C LEU A 73 -4.53 11.71 4.46
N ASP A 74 -5.48 12.14 5.29
CA ASP A 74 -6.85 11.62 5.30
C ASP A 74 -7.53 11.76 3.93
N LYS A 75 -7.48 12.95 3.33
CA LYS A 75 -8.03 13.22 1.99
C LYS A 75 -7.38 12.32 0.94
N GLY A 76 -6.06 12.19 0.99
CA GLY A 76 -5.29 11.35 0.06
C GLY A 76 -5.68 9.88 0.14
N PHE A 77 -5.70 9.30 1.33
CA PHE A 77 -6.10 7.89 1.52
C PHE A 77 -7.57 7.64 1.13
N LYS A 78 -8.49 8.55 1.46
CA LYS A 78 -9.90 8.45 1.04
C LYS A 78 -10.04 8.48 -0.49
N GLY A 79 -9.25 9.30 -1.17
CA GLY A 79 -9.26 9.35 -2.63
C GLY A 79 -8.70 8.08 -3.29
N LEU A 80 -7.87 7.30 -2.59
CA LEU A 80 -7.42 5.98 -3.05
C LEU A 80 -8.46 4.87 -2.86
N LEU A 81 -9.57 5.07 -2.13
CA LEU A 81 -10.58 4.03 -1.89
C LEU A 81 -11.23 3.48 -3.16
N GLN A 82 -11.19 4.25 -4.25
CA GLN A 82 -11.62 3.79 -5.57
C GLN A 82 -10.74 2.66 -6.15
N LEU A 83 -9.52 2.47 -5.63
CA LEU A 83 -8.58 1.43 -6.06
C LEU A 83 -8.64 0.18 -5.17
N SER A 84 -8.67 0.37 -3.86
CA SER A 84 -8.88 -0.71 -2.88
C SER A 84 -9.50 -0.16 -1.60
N LYS A 85 -10.39 -0.95 -0.99
CA LYS A 85 -10.96 -0.65 0.34
C LYS A 85 -9.90 -0.67 1.43
N ASP A 86 -8.80 -1.39 1.23
CA ASP A 86 -7.73 -1.53 2.22
C ASP A 86 -7.03 -0.20 2.52
N PHE A 87 -7.08 0.77 1.59
CA PHE A 87 -6.52 2.11 1.81
C PHE A 87 -7.24 2.92 2.87
N ASN A 88 -8.44 2.49 3.30
CA ASN A 88 -9.17 3.13 4.39
C ASN A 88 -8.36 3.13 5.70
N ILE A 89 -7.48 2.14 5.89
CA ILE A 89 -6.64 2.05 7.08
C ILE A 89 -5.76 3.28 7.26
N GLY A 90 -5.19 3.83 6.18
CA GLY A 90 -4.35 5.03 6.25
C GLY A 90 -5.14 6.28 6.66
N SER A 91 -6.38 6.42 6.19
CA SER A 91 -7.30 7.49 6.60
C SER A 91 -7.68 7.36 8.08
N ILE A 92 -7.98 6.14 8.54
CA ILE A 92 -8.24 5.86 9.96
C ILE A 92 -7.02 6.26 10.81
N GLY A 93 -5.81 5.88 10.41
CA GLY A 93 -4.58 6.26 11.11
C GLY A 93 -4.42 7.78 11.23
N ALA A 94 -4.56 8.50 10.12
CA ALA A 94 -4.48 9.96 10.11
C ALA A 94 -5.53 10.63 11.03
N LEU A 95 -6.77 10.13 11.04
CA LEU A 95 -7.83 10.65 11.90
C LEU A 95 -7.58 10.36 13.39
N ILE A 96 -7.10 9.16 13.72
CA ILE A 96 -6.72 8.80 15.10
C ILE A 96 -5.64 9.75 15.61
N ILE A 97 -4.62 10.06 14.78
CA ILE A 97 -3.56 10.99 15.18
C ILE A 97 -4.12 12.41 15.36
N LEU A 98 -5.00 12.89 14.48
CA LEU A 98 -5.64 14.21 14.64
C LEU A 98 -6.41 14.31 15.95
N ILE A 99 -7.24 13.30 16.25
CA ILE A 99 -8.03 13.25 17.49
C ILE A 99 -7.09 13.16 18.71
N GLY A 100 -6.09 12.28 18.65
CA GLY A 100 -5.08 12.12 19.70
C GLY A 100 -4.32 13.42 19.96
N GLY A 101 -3.92 14.14 18.90
CA GLY A 101 -3.25 15.43 19.00
C GLY A 101 -4.09 16.50 19.68
N ILE A 102 -5.40 16.56 19.43
CA ILE A 102 -6.31 17.48 20.13
C ILE A 102 -6.40 17.12 21.62
N ILE A 103 -6.56 15.84 21.94
CA ILE A 103 -6.66 15.38 23.34
C ILE A 103 -5.33 15.62 24.08
N PHE A 104 -4.19 15.48 23.39
CA PHE A 104 -2.85 15.71 23.93
C PHE A 104 -2.65 17.14 24.45
N LEU A 105 -3.36 18.13 23.87
CA LEU A 105 -3.35 19.51 24.37
C LEU A 105 -3.96 19.65 25.77
N ILE A 106 -4.79 18.69 26.19
CA ILE A 106 -5.50 18.67 27.47
C ILE A 106 -4.84 17.69 28.44
N THR A 107 -4.37 16.54 27.94
CA THR A 107 -3.84 15.47 28.77
C THR A 107 -2.75 14.65 28.08
N SER A 108 -1.69 14.33 28.80
CA SER A 108 -0.56 13.54 28.29
C SER A 108 -0.91 12.06 28.00
N PHE A 109 -2.04 11.55 28.51
CA PHE A 109 -2.47 10.16 28.24
C PHE A 109 -2.81 9.89 26.76
N ALA A 110 -2.97 10.92 25.93
CA ALA A 110 -3.26 10.76 24.51
C ALA A 110 -2.09 10.25 23.66
N GLU A 111 -0.87 10.18 24.22
CA GLU A 111 0.33 9.73 23.50
C GLU A 111 0.15 8.30 22.95
N ILE A 112 -0.50 7.41 23.70
CA ILE A 112 -0.75 6.04 23.24
C ILE A 112 -1.71 5.99 22.03
N ILE A 113 -2.66 6.91 21.95
CA ILE A 113 -3.60 7.02 20.83
C ILE A 113 -2.84 7.47 19.57
N ILE A 114 -1.94 8.46 19.72
CA ILE A 114 -1.09 8.95 18.63
C ILE A 114 -0.20 7.83 18.11
N VAL A 115 0.46 7.07 19.00
CA VAL A 115 1.31 5.94 18.62
C VAL A 115 0.53 4.87 17.84
N ILE A 116 -0.69 4.52 18.30
CA ILE A 116 -1.56 3.58 17.57
C ILE A 116 -1.88 4.14 16.17
N GLY A 117 -2.21 5.43 16.08
CA GLY A 117 -2.49 6.09 14.81
C GLY A 117 -1.29 6.09 13.85
N GLU A 118 -0.06 6.30 14.34
CA GLU A 118 1.16 6.25 13.55
C GLU A 118 1.44 4.86 12.98
N ILE A 119 1.25 3.81 13.78
CA ILE A 119 1.38 2.41 13.34
C ILE A 119 0.40 2.15 12.18
N ILE A 120 -0.87 2.52 12.37
CA ILE A 120 -1.94 2.33 11.38
C ILE A 120 -1.66 3.13 10.09
N LEU A 121 -1.18 4.38 10.22
CA LEU A 121 -0.80 5.21 9.09
C LEU A 121 0.38 4.61 8.31
N GLY A 122 1.37 4.07 9.01
CA GLY A 122 2.51 3.37 8.40
C GLY A 122 2.07 2.12 7.63
N ILE A 123 1.15 1.33 8.18
CA ILE A 123 0.53 0.19 7.49
C ILE A 123 -0.21 0.66 6.22
N GLY A 124 -1.02 1.73 6.31
CA GLY A 124 -1.70 2.30 5.15
C GLY A 124 -0.73 2.72 4.05
N THR A 125 0.39 3.34 4.43
CA THR A 125 1.44 3.74 3.50
C THR A 125 2.15 2.54 2.86
N TYR A 126 2.43 1.49 3.65
CA TYR A 126 2.98 0.23 3.14
C TYR A 126 2.06 -0.43 2.10
N LEU A 127 0.75 -0.41 2.33
CA LEU A 127 -0.22 -0.97 1.37
C LEU A 127 -0.20 -0.20 0.05
N VAL A 128 -0.07 1.14 0.09
CA VAL A 128 0.09 1.95 -1.14
C VAL A 128 1.35 1.53 -1.88
N GLY A 129 2.48 1.41 -1.18
CA GLY A 129 3.72 0.93 -1.79
C GLY A 129 3.61 -0.49 -2.35
N SER A 130 2.84 -1.37 -1.70
CA SER A 130 2.62 -2.74 -2.16
C SER A 130 1.76 -2.80 -3.42
N TYR A 131 0.68 -2.01 -3.44
CA TYR A 131 -0.21 -1.91 -4.60
C TYR A 131 0.51 -1.38 -5.83
N PHE A 132 1.27 -0.28 -5.64
CA PHE A 132 2.08 0.33 -6.69
C PHE A 132 3.51 -0.21 -6.76
N ASN A 133 3.74 -1.45 -6.28
CA ASN A 133 5.04 -2.16 -6.21
C ASN A 133 6.29 -1.24 -6.15
N ASN A 134 6.24 -0.26 -5.24
CA ASN A 134 7.28 0.74 -5.04
C ASN A 134 7.99 0.44 -3.71
N SER A 135 9.26 0.06 -3.80
CA SER A 135 10.06 -0.33 -2.63
C SER A 135 10.26 0.82 -1.63
N ASN A 136 10.42 2.05 -2.12
CA ASN A 136 10.61 3.23 -1.27
C ASN A 136 9.37 3.51 -0.42
N THR A 137 8.18 3.46 -1.01
CA THR A 137 6.91 3.61 -0.28
C THR A 137 6.64 2.43 0.66
N LYS A 138 6.97 1.19 0.28
CA LYS A 138 6.86 0.02 1.17
C LYS A 138 7.74 0.16 2.41
N ILE A 139 9.04 0.40 2.21
CA ILE A 139 10.01 0.56 3.31
C ILE A 139 9.65 1.78 4.14
N GLY A 140 9.27 2.89 3.49
CA GLY A 140 8.84 4.11 4.17
C GLY A 140 7.65 3.88 5.10
N GLY A 141 6.63 3.13 4.67
CA GLY A 141 5.49 2.75 5.51
C GLY A 141 5.88 1.87 6.70
N ILE A 142 6.80 0.91 6.51
CA ILE A 142 7.31 0.07 7.60
C ILE A 142 8.05 0.91 8.64
N LEU A 143 8.94 1.81 8.21
CA LEU A 143 9.70 2.67 9.12
C LEU A 143 8.80 3.67 9.86
N MET A 144 7.75 4.15 9.21
CA MET A 144 6.73 4.99 9.86
C MET A 144 5.97 4.24 10.96
N ALA A 145 5.69 2.96 10.75
CA ALA A 145 4.93 2.15 11.72
C ALA A 145 5.74 1.77 12.98
N ILE A 146 7.04 2.07 13.03
CA ILE A 146 7.89 1.76 14.19
C ILE A 146 8.01 3.03 15.04
N PRO A 147 7.43 3.08 16.25
CA PRO A 147 7.39 4.27 17.10
C PRO A 147 8.74 4.50 17.81
N LEU A 148 9.80 4.72 17.02
CA LEU A 148 11.14 5.07 17.49
C LEU A 148 11.50 6.45 16.98
N ILE A 149 11.72 7.42 17.88
CA ILE A 149 11.90 8.87 17.65
C ILE A 149 12.39 9.30 16.23
N ILE A 150 13.45 8.69 15.69
CA ILE A 150 14.07 9.11 14.40
C ILE A 150 13.58 8.27 13.20
N LEU A 151 13.13 7.03 13.40
CA LEU A 151 12.74 6.13 12.31
C LEU A 151 11.55 6.65 11.49
N PRO A 152 10.47 7.19 12.10
CA PRO A 152 9.35 7.75 11.35
C PRO A 152 9.77 8.87 10.42
N LEU A 153 10.75 9.71 10.78
CA LEU A 153 11.29 10.75 9.89
C LEU A 153 11.87 10.15 8.61
N ILE A 154 12.68 9.09 8.73
CA ILE A 154 13.21 8.37 7.57
C ILE A 154 12.05 7.76 6.76
N GLY A 155 11.06 7.20 7.46
CA GLY A 155 9.84 6.66 6.86
C GLY A 155 9.06 7.69 6.03
N PHE A 156 8.88 8.91 6.55
CA PHE A 156 8.23 10.02 5.86
C PHE A 156 8.99 10.42 4.59
N ILE A 157 10.32 10.51 4.67
CA ILE A 157 11.17 10.88 3.53
C ILE A 157 11.07 9.83 2.43
N LEU A 158 11.26 8.54 2.76
CA LEU A 158 11.18 7.46 1.77
C LEU A 158 9.81 7.35 1.14
N SER A 159 8.75 7.49 1.93
CA SER A 159 7.38 7.49 1.43
C SER A 159 7.10 8.69 0.51
N TYR A 160 7.60 9.88 0.85
CA TYR A 160 7.46 11.07 0.01
C TYR A 160 8.13 10.91 -1.36
N ILE A 161 9.35 10.35 -1.38
CA ILE A 161 10.12 10.07 -2.59
C ILE A 161 9.41 8.98 -3.41
N GLY A 162 9.08 7.85 -2.79
CA GLY A 162 8.44 6.72 -3.47
C GLY A 162 7.08 7.04 -4.07
N LEU A 163 6.26 7.85 -3.39
CA LEU A 163 5.02 8.35 -3.97
C LEU A 163 5.26 9.31 -5.15
N GLY A 164 6.38 10.04 -5.15
CA GLY A 164 6.80 10.85 -6.30
C GLY A 164 7.13 9.99 -7.52
N GLU A 165 7.84 8.89 -7.31
CA GLU A 165 8.13 7.89 -8.35
C GLU A 165 6.84 7.28 -8.90
N ILE A 166 5.86 6.96 -8.04
CA ILE A 166 4.55 6.43 -8.48
C ILE A 166 3.81 7.43 -9.37
N VAL A 167 3.80 8.72 -9.02
CA VAL A 167 3.17 9.76 -9.85
C VAL A 167 3.89 9.90 -11.19
N GLN A 168 5.23 9.87 -11.20
CA GLN A 168 6.03 9.97 -12.42
C GLN A 168 5.85 8.76 -13.33
N ALA A 169 5.69 7.56 -12.76
CA ALA A 169 5.43 6.33 -13.49
C ALA A 169 4.03 6.24 -14.12
N ASN A 170 3.15 7.21 -13.83
CA ASN A 170 1.77 7.34 -14.30
C ASN A 170 0.90 6.13 -13.88
N PRO A 171 0.09 6.25 -12.81
CA PRO A 171 -0.51 5.10 -12.10
C PRO A 171 -1.47 4.23 -12.91
N ILE A 172 -1.87 4.63 -14.13
CA ILE A 172 -2.73 3.82 -15.02
C ILE A 172 -1.94 2.74 -15.77
N GLN A 173 -0.61 2.85 -15.88
CA GLN A 173 0.24 1.74 -16.35
C GLN A 173 0.65 0.81 -15.20
N TYR A 174 0.33 1.17 -13.95
CA TYR A 174 0.57 0.33 -12.81
C TYR A 174 -0.55 -0.69 -12.65
N GLN A 175 -0.45 -1.81 -13.37
CA GLN A 175 -1.25 -2.98 -13.04
C GLN A 175 -0.73 -3.57 -11.73
N PRO A 176 -1.57 -3.68 -10.68
CA PRO A 176 -1.16 -4.34 -9.44
C PRO A 176 -0.80 -5.78 -9.80
N ASN A 177 0.48 -6.13 -9.69
CA ASN A 177 1.07 -7.43 -10.02
C ASN A 177 0.28 -8.18 -11.10
N GLN A 178 0.48 -7.86 -12.37
CA GLN A 178 0.08 -8.80 -13.42
C GLN A 178 0.82 -10.11 -13.15
N VAL A 179 0.12 -11.06 -12.54
CA VAL A 179 0.54 -12.45 -12.51
C VAL A 179 0.72 -12.81 -13.98
N SER A 180 1.97 -12.97 -14.41
CA SER A 180 2.26 -13.42 -15.76
C SER A 180 1.81 -14.86 -15.82
N LEU A 181 0.75 -15.05 -16.60
CA LEU A 181 0.02 -16.31 -16.66
C LEU A 181 -0.20 -16.63 -18.13
N HIS A 182 0.37 -17.73 -18.58
CA HIS A 182 0.23 -18.18 -19.96
C HIS A 182 0.38 -19.69 -20.06
N GLN A 183 -0.19 -20.26 -21.11
CA GLN A 183 0.00 -21.66 -21.44
C GLN A 183 1.38 -21.87 -22.08
N VAL A 184 2.05 -22.96 -21.70
CA VAL A 184 3.28 -23.42 -22.33
C VAL A 184 2.94 -24.56 -23.28
N GLY A 185 3.07 -24.32 -24.58
CA GLY A 185 2.68 -25.28 -25.61
C GLY A 185 1.16 -25.41 -25.76
N MET A 186 0.71 -26.51 -26.38
CA MET A 186 -0.71 -26.87 -26.45
C MET A 186 -1.04 -27.94 -25.42
N GLY A 187 -2.26 -27.90 -24.89
CA GLY A 187 -2.79 -28.94 -24.04
C GLY A 187 -3.16 -30.16 -24.87
N ILE A 188 -3.14 -31.34 -24.24
CA ILE A 188 -3.49 -32.60 -24.89
C ILE A 188 -4.69 -33.23 -24.19
N LEU A 189 -5.63 -33.75 -24.97
CA LEU A 189 -6.72 -34.58 -24.47
C LEU A 189 -6.28 -36.04 -24.46
N ARG A 190 -6.24 -36.69 -23.29
CA ARG A 190 -5.95 -38.13 -23.16
C ARG A 190 -6.90 -38.75 -22.16
N ASN A 191 -7.57 -39.83 -22.54
CA ASN A 191 -8.47 -40.59 -21.66
C ASN A 191 -9.54 -39.72 -20.96
N ASN A 192 -10.13 -38.76 -21.69
CA ASN A 192 -11.14 -37.83 -21.17
C ASN A 192 -10.62 -36.80 -20.15
N ASP A 193 -9.30 -36.75 -19.94
CA ASP A 193 -8.61 -35.75 -19.13
C ASP A 193 -7.76 -34.84 -20.03
N VAL A 194 -7.78 -33.55 -19.73
CA VAL A 194 -6.96 -32.56 -20.43
C VAL A 194 -5.72 -32.27 -19.61
N TYR A 195 -4.55 -32.41 -20.23
CA TYR A 195 -3.27 -32.07 -19.63
C TYR A 195 -2.71 -30.81 -20.31
N ALA A 196 -2.42 -29.78 -19.52
CA ALA A 196 -1.82 -28.55 -20.02
C ALA A 196 -0.74 -28.06 -19.06
N THR A 197 0.34 -27.49 -19.61
CA THR A 197 1.35 -26.82 -18.81
C THR A 197 1.03 -25.33 -18.74
N ILE A 198 0.97 -24.79 -17.53
CA ILE A 198 0.62 -23.39 -17.25
C ILE A 198 1.79 -22.74 -16.51
N PHE A 199 2.35 -21.69 -17.08
CA PHE A 199 3.29 -20.84 -16.38
C PHE A 199 2.54 -19.84 -15.49
N SER A 200 2.98 -19.68 -14.24
CA SER A 200 2.53 -18.62 -13.34
C SER A 200 3.73 -17.91 -12.71
N SER A 201 3.69 -16.59 -12.58
CA SER A 201 4.71 -15.82 -11.85
C SER A 201 4.48 -15.74 -10.34
N SER A 202 3.34 -16.23 -9.83
CA SER A 202 3.00 -16.23 -8.41
C SER A 202 2.15 -17.45 -8.01
N GLN A 203 2.00 -17.69 -6.71
CA GLN A 203 1.09 -18.72 -6.24
C GLN A 203 -0.37 -18.26 -6.41
N ILE A 204 -1.20 -19.06 -7.09
CA ILE A 204 -2.59 -18.70 -7.33
C ILE A 204 -3.55 -19.92 -7.41
N PRO A 205 -4.62 -19.94 -6.61
CA PRO A 205 -5.68 -20.95 -6.71
C PRO A 205 -6.50 -20.87 -8.01
N ILE A 206 -6.84 -22.05 -8.54
CA ILE A 206 -7.77 -22.25 -9.64
C ILE A 206 -9.17 -22.47 -9.06
N ILE A 207 -10.15 -21.69 -9.52
CA ILE A 207 -11.55 -21.80 -9.09
C ILE A 207 -12.29 -22.81 -9.95
N SER A 208 -12.18 -22.69 -11.27
CA SER A 208 -12.92 -23.53 -12.19
C SER A 208 -12.28 -23.58 -13.56
N ALA A 209 -12.67 -24.59 -14.33
CA ALA A 209 -12.36 -24.73 -15.74
C ALA A 209 -13.66 -25.04 -16.47
N GLU A 210 -13.92 -24.36 -17.57
CA GLU A 210 -15.10 -24.58 -18.42
C GLU A 210 -14.68 -24.60 -19.88
N ILE A 211 -15.38 -25.39 -20.70
CA ILE A 211 -15.09 -25.46 -22.13
C ILE A 211 -15.73 -24.26 -22.80
N GLN A 212 -14.93 -23.48 -23.53
CA GLN A 212 -15.36 -22.25 -24.15
C GLN A 212 -16.56 -22.48 -25.09
N GLY A 213 -17.64 -21.75 -24.86
CA GLY A 213 -18.85 -21.84 -25.67
C GLY A 213 -19.79 -23.00 -25.30
N THR A 214 -19.57 -23.66 -24.15
CA THR A 214 -20.45 -24.73 -23.65
C THR A 214 -20.81 -24.53 -22.18
N THR A 215 -21.66 -25.40 -21.63
CA THR A 215 -21.98 -25.47 -20.20
C THR A 215 -21.16 -26.54 -19.45
N TYR A 216 -20.18 -27.18 -20.12
CA TYR A 216 -19.36 -28.20 -19.50
C TYR A 216 -18.33 -27.58 -18.56
N VAL A 217 -18.45 -27.91 -17.27
CA VAL A 217 -17.53 -27.50 -16.20
C VAL A 217 -16.70 -28.71 -15.77
N ALA A 218 -15.45 -28.47 -15.43
CA ALA A 218 -14.56 -29.51 -14.93
C ALA A 218 -15.05 -30.08 -13.60
N LYS A 219 -15.01 -31.40 -13.49
CA LYS A 219 -15.29 -32.14 -12.26
C LYS A 219 -14.11 -32.06 -11.29
N ARG A 220 -12.89 -32.12 -11.84
CA ARG A 220 -11.65 -32.14 -11.07
C ARG A 220 -10.57 -31.37 -11.80
N ILE A 221 -9.77 -30.65 -11.02
CA ILE A 221 -8.56 -29.94 -11.47
C ILE A 221 -7.45 -30.33 -10.49
N ASP A 222 -6.31 -30.74 -11.02
CA ASP A 222 -5.15 -31.17 -10.23
C ASP A 222 -3.85 -30.68 -10.89
N PRO A 223 -3.04 -29.84 -10.21
CA PRO A 223 -3.27 -29.25 -8.89
C PRO A 223 -4.33 -28.14 -8.92
N GLN A 224 -4.98 -27.87 -7.78
CA GLN A 224 -5.91 -26.74 -7.62
C GLN A 224 -5.21 -25.40 -7.34
N ILE A 225 -3.88 -25.41 -7.16
CA ILE A 225 -3.08 -24.22 -6.89
C ILE A 225 -1.89 -24.26 -7.84
N LEU A 226 -1.70 -23.16 -8.59
CA LEU A 226 -0.50 -22.93 -9.38
C LEU A 226 0.59 -22.37 -8.47
N PHE A 227 1.81 -22.89 -8.60
CA PHE A 227 3.01 -22.36 -7.98
C PHE A 227 3.83 -21.53 -8.98
N PRO A 228 4.75 -20.67 -8.53
CA PRO A 228 5.66 -19.96 -9.43
C PRO A 228 6.44 -20.92 -10.34
N GLY A 229 6.41 -20.70 -11.66
CA GLY A 229 7.02 -21.56 -12.68
C GLY A 229 5.99 -22.34 -13.51
N ASN A 230 6.44 -23.44 -14.13
CA ASN A 230 5.62 -24.29 -14.99
C ASN A 230 4.87 -25.33 -14.15
N ASN A 231 3.54 -25.35 -14.25
CA ASN A 231 2.66 -26.27 -13.55
C ASN A 231 2.01 -27.20 -14.56
N ASN A 232 2.07 -28.51 -14.33
CA ASN A 232 1.35 -29.49 -15.14
C ASN A 232 -0.03 -29.69 -14.53
N VAL A 233 -1.06 -29.21 -15.21
CA VAL A 233 -2.45 -29.23 -14.76
C VAL A 233 -3.22 -30.28 -15.53
N MET A 234 -3.88 -31.16 -14.79
CA MET A 234 -4.86 -32.11 -15.29
C MET A 234 -6.27 -31.60 -15.00
N ILE A 235 -7.13 -31.60 -16.01
CA ILE A 235 -8.52 -31.14 -15.94
C ILE A 235 -9.42 -32.27 -16.42
N SER A 236 -10.24 -32.81 -15.52
CA SER A 236 -11.16 -33.91 -15.79
C SER A 236 -12.59 -33.40 -15.95
N PHE A 237 -13.26 -33.87 -16.99
CA PHE A 237 -14.70 -33.62 -17.23
C PHE A 237 -15.46 -34.97 -17.16
N ASP A 238 -16.76 -34.95 -16.88
CA ASP A 238 -17.53 -36.22 -16.75
C ASP A 238 -17.61 -37.00 -18.07
N GLN A 239 -17.93 -36.32 -19.18
CA GLN A 239 -17.92 -36.89 -20.54
C GLN A 239 -17.59 -35.78 -21.56
N LEU A 240 -16.46 -35.91 -22.25
CA LEU A 240 -16.09 -35.07 -23.38
C LEU A 240 -16.38 -35.81 -24.69
N ILE A 241 -17.42 -35.38 -25.41
CA ILE A 241 -17.63 -35.78 -26.81
C ILE A 241 -17.19 -34.62 -27.69
N ILE A 242 -15.87 -34.44 -27.82
CA ILE A 242 -15.30 -33.36 -28.63
C ILE A 242 -14.44 -33.96 -29.75
N SER A 243 -14.77 -33.60 -31.00
CA SER A 243 -14.16 -34.15 -32.22
C SER A 243 -13.11 -33.24 -32.87
N LYS A 244 -12.77 -32.10 -32.24
CA LYS A 244 -11.86 -31.09 -32.76
C LYS A 244 -11.06 -30.44 -31.61
N SER A 245 -10.02 -29.70 -31.95
CA SER A 245 -9.34 -28.79 -31.02
C SER A 245 -10.35 -27.83 -30.39
N PHE A 246 -10.21 -27.57 -29.09
CA PHE A 246 -11.11 -26.72 -28.34
C PHE A 246 -10.34 -25.90 -27.31
N ASN A 247 -11.01 -24.88 -26.77
CA ASN A 247 -10.44 -24.01 -25.77
C ASN A 247 -11.10 -24.23 -24.42
N ILE A 248 -10.32 -24.15 -23.35
CA ILE A 248 -10.81 -24.14 -21.96
C ILE A 248 -10.58 -22.76 -21.38
N ILE A 249 -11.60 -22.21 -20.72
CA ILE A 249 -11.50 -21.01 -19.90
C ILE A 249 -11.22 -21.46 -18.47
N LEU A 250 -10.03 -21.14 -17.97
CA LEU A 250 -9.61 -21.37 -16.60
C LEU A 250 -9.82 -20.10 -15.79
N LYS A 251 -10.64 -20.15 -14.74
CA LYS A 251 -10.92 -19.01 -13.83
C LYS A 251 -10.10 -19.14 -12.56
N LEU A 252 -9.46 -18.05 -12.16
CA LEU A 252 -8.55 -17.99 -11.01
C LEU A 252 -9.10 -17.14 -9.87
N SER A 253 -8.57 -17.32 -8.66
CA SER A 253 -9.05 -16.63 -7.46
C SER A 253 -8.81 -15.12 -7.44
N ASN A 254 -7.90 -14.61 -8.26
CA ASN A 254 -7.67 -13.16 -8.43
C ASN A 254 -8.60 -12.51 -9.46
N GLY A 255 -9.58 -13.24 -10.00
CA GLY A 255 -10.51 -12.76 -11.02
C GLY A 255 -9.98 -12.81 -12.46
N GLN A 256 -8.73 -13.22 -12.69
CA GLN A 256 -8.21 -13.44 -14.04
C GLN A 256 -8.77 -14.73 -14.65
N SER A 257 -8.87 -14.74 -15.98
CA SER A 257 -9.20 -15.93 -16.77
C SER A 257 -8.09 -16.21 -17.79
N LEU A 258 -7.71 -17.48 -17.94
CA LEU A 258 -6.76 -17.95 -18.97
C LEU A 258 -7.48 -18.83 -19.99
N ILE A 259 -7.20 -18.60 -21.27
CA ILE A 259 -7.67 -19.47 -22.35
C ILE A 259 -6.58 -20.49 -22.64
N LEU A 260 -6.89 -21.78 -22.47
CA LEU A 260 -6.02 -22.89 -22.81
C LEU A 260 -6.45 -23.48 -24.15
N ALA A 261 -5.54 -23.53 -25.11
CA ALA A 261 -5.74 -24.25 -26.36
C ALA A 261 -5.42 -25.73 -26.18
N VAL A 262 -6.35 -26.61 -26.58
CA VAL A 262 -6.23 -28.07 -26.43
C VAL A 262 -6.33 -28.74 -27.80
N SER A 263 -5.35 -29.59 -28.11
CA SER A 263 -5.36 -30.50 -29.25
C SER A 263 -5.70 -31.93 -28.80
N GLN A 264 -6.24 -32.72 -29.72
CA GLN A 264 -6.28 -34.18 -29.57
C GLN A 264 -4.89 -34.78 -29.82
#